data_AF-F8C3E1-F1
#
_entry.id   AF-F8C3E1-F1
#
_cell.length_a   1.000
_cell.length_b   1.000
_cell.length_c   1.000
_cell.angle_alpha   90.00
_cell.angle_beta   90.00
_cell.angle_gamma   90.00
#
_symmetry.space_group_name_H-M   'P 1'
#
loop_
_entity.id
_entity.type
_entity.pdbx_description
1 polymer ?
#
loop_
_entity_poly.entity_id
_entity_poly.type
_entity_poly.pdbx_seq_one_letter_code
_entity_poly.pdbx_strand_id
1 'polypeptide(L)'
;MKLNRREFLKGLGALAGTLIITKPSISQAYSKGDAPSIYATGNKANEKVWKIYEERKKKHLPPPEEPYAVLVDISKCIGCRRCEWACNEWNQNPNRPLKEFEASVHQKPSVFDKIRRPHAGNFTVVNRFYTKDGTPLYVKRQCMHCVHPGCYSACLVEAYRKTPEGPVIYNKSVCVGCRYCMVACPFDIPAYEYYDPITPQITKCTMCYDRIVEGKVPACVEICTAGALTFGKRSEIIKIAWERIHNNPGKYVPHVYGEKEVGGTSWLYISPVPFEEIGFPKLEETPIPEYSERFLFMVKLFEVVGAWPLVFGAYYQISKSRKKKQSINEEKGEGHGKK
;
A
#
# COMPACT_ATOMS: atom_id res chain seq x y z
N MET A 1 26.22 -30.13 -45.28
CA MET A 1 26.05 -31.09 -44.17
C MET A 1 25.50 -30.34 -42.97
N LYS A 2 24.20 -30.48 -42.65
CA LYS A 2 23.53 -29.72 -41.59
C LYS A 2 23.83 -30.36 -40.24
N LEU A 3 24.64 -29.70 -39.41
CA LEU A 3 24.88 -30.10 -38.03
C LEU A 3 23.84 -29.45 -37.11
N ASN A 4 23.19 -30.28 -36.30
CA ASN A 4 22.10 -29.92 -35.40
C ASN A 4 22.66 -29.32 -34.09
N ARG A 5 21.99 -28.28 -33.57
CA ARG A 5 22.33 -27.49 -32.38
C ARG A 5 22.50 -28.30 -31.09
N ARG A 6 22.04 -29.56 -31.08
CA ARG A 6 22.17 -30.52 -29.97
C ARG A 6 23.55 -31.16 -29.81
N GLU A 7 24.36 -31.21 -30.87
CA GLU A 7 25.72 -31.79 -30.83
C GLU A 7 26.75 -30.78 -30.31
N PHE A 8 26.58 -29.50 -30.62
CA PHE A 8 27.47 -28.42 -30.16
C PHE A 8 27.47 -28.26 -28.63
N LEU A 9 26.34 -28.52 -27.97
CA LEU A 9 26.21 -28.39 -26.51
C LEU A 9 26.74 -29.59 -25.73
N LYS A 10 27.06 -30.71 -26.38
CA LYS A 10 27.66 -31.88 -25.71
C LYS A 10 29.19 -31.79 -25.59
N GLY A 11 29.84 -30.91 -26.37
CA GLY A 11 31.30 -30.77 -26.40
C GLY A 11 31.92 -29.90 -25.30
N LEU A 12 31.11 -29.14 -24.55
CA LEU A 12 31.61 -28.24 -23.49
C LEU A 12 31.72 -28.90 -22.10
N GLY A 13 31.31 -30.17 -21.97
CA GLY A 13 31.19 -30.86 -20.68
C GLY A 13 32.41 -31.65 -20.21
N ALA A 14 33.53 -31.68 -20.93
CA ALA A 14 34.67 -32.51 -20.55
C ALA A 14 36.00 -31.86 -20.94
N LEU A 15 36.55 -31.04 -20.04
CA LEU A 15 37.99 -30.84 -19.85
C LEU A 15 38.18 -30.09 -18.52
N ALA A 16 38.31 -30.87 -17.44
CA ALA A 16 38.75 -30.39 -16.14
C ALA A 16 40.27 -30.10 -16.20
N GLY A 17 40.66 -28.94 -15.69
CA GLY A 17 42.05 -28.55 -15.46
C GLY A 17 42.17 -27.83 -14.12
N THR A 18 42.63 -28.58 -13.12
CA THR A 18 42.98 -28.23 -11.74
C THR A 18 43.53 -26.81 -11.52
N LEU A 19 42.78 -26.01 -10.75
CA LEU A 19 43.32 -24.92 -9.94
C LEU A 19 42.79 -25.07 -8.51
N ILE A 20 43.72 -25.35 -7.59
CA ILE A 20 43.50 -25.40 -6.15
C ILE A 20 43.15 -23.96 -5.72
N ILE A 21 41.86 -23.70 -5.50
CA ILE A 21 41.39 -22.51 -4.81
C ILE A 21 40.63 -22.98 -3.56
N THR A 22 41.06 -22.41 -2.46
CA THR A 22 40.73 -22.72 -1.07
C THR A 22 39.24 -22.55 -0.76
N LYS A 23 38.68 -23.60 -0.14
CA LYS A 23 37.45 -23.70 0.67
C LYS A 23 36.10 -23.28 0.02
N PRO A 24 35.06 -24.13 0.11
CA PRO A 24 33.71 -23.75 -0.30
C PRO A 24 33.11 -22.83 0.76
N SER A 25 33.13 -21.53 0.51
CA SER A 25 32.05 -20.66 0.97
C SER A 25 30.97 -20.69 -0.12
N ILE A 26 29.70 -20.59 0.25
CA ILE A 26 28.52 -20.91 -0.59
C ILE A 26 28.09 -22.39 -0.49
N SER A 27 27.64 -22.79 0.70
CA SER A 27 26.61 -23.83 0.89
C SER A 27 26.19 -24.02 2.36
N GLN A 28 26.80 -23.32 3.32
CA GLN A 28 26.32 -23.23 4.70
C GLN A 28 25.82 -21.82 5.03
N ALA A 29 24.61 -21.50 4.62
CA ALA A 29 23.85 -20.38 5.17
C ALA A 29 22.36 -20.75 5.28
N TYR A 30 22.06 -21.97 5.71
CA TYR A 30 20.74 -22.38 6.16
C TYR A 30 20.91 -23.36 7.31
N SER A 31 21.33 -22.83 8.47
CA SER A 31 21.21 -23.52 9.75
C SER A 31 19.73 -23.72 10.05
N LYS A 32 19.29 -24.98 10.06
CA LYS A 32 18.13 -25.44 10.83
C LYS A 32 18.37 -25.02 12.29
N GLY A 33 17.73 -23.96 12.75
CA GLY A 33 17.83 -23.53 14.15
C GLY A 33 17.47 -22.06 14.41
N ASP A 34 17.54 -21.20 13.40
CA ASP A 34 17.27 -19.77 13.59
C ASP A 34 15.80 -19.46 13.31
N ALA A 35 15.16 -18.70 14.21
CA ALA A 35 13.78 -18.24 14.09
C ALA A 35 13.47 -17.79 12.66
N PRO A 36 12.27 -18.10 12.10
CA PRO A 36 11.94 -17.77 10.72
C PRO A 36 12.30 -16.31 10.47
N SER A 37 13.22 -16.10 9.54
CA SER A 37 13.81 -14.78 9.34
C SER A 37 12.65 -13.80 9.16
N ILE A 38 12.63 -12.76 9.99
CA ILE A 38 11.67 -11.64 9.98
C ILE A 38 11.70 -10.84 8.65
N TYR A 39 12.30 -11.42 7.61
CA TYR A 39 12.97 -10.80 6.49
C TYR A 39 12.60 -11.44 5.14
N ALA A 40 12.08 -12.69 5.12
CA ALA A 40 11.28 -13.24 4.03
C ALA A 40 10.08 -13.98 4.64
N THR A 41 8.90 -13.37 4.59
CA THR A 41 7.80 -13.83 5.44
C THR A 41 7.10 -15.07 4.91
N GLY A 42 7.20 -15.33 3.61
CA GLY A 42 6.45 -16.37 2.92
C GLY A 42 4.93 -16.23 3.07
N ASN A 43 4.43 -15.09 3.58
CA ASN A 43 3.02 -14.94 3.89
C ASN A 43 2.19 -14.90 2.60
N LYS A 44 1.00 -15.51 2.67
CA LYS A 44 0.08 -15.62 1.53
C LYS A 44 -1.11 -14.66 1.66
N ALA A 45 -1.04 -13.67 2.55
CA ALA A 45 -2.18 -12.81 2.85
C ALA A 45 -2.65 -12.01 1.62
N ASN A 46 -1.71 -11.39 0.90
CA ASN A 46 -2.00 -10.65 -0.33
C ASN A 46 -2.61 -11.56 -1.41
N GLU A 47 -2.00 -12.72 -1.64
CA GLU A 47 -2.46 -13.69 -2.65
C GLU A 47 -3.87 -14.21 -2.33
N LYS A 48 -4.12 -14.59 -1.07
CA LYS A 48 -5.43 -15.04 -0.57
C LYS A 48 -6.50 -13.98 -0.82
N VAL A 49 -6.26 -12.75 -0.37
CA VAL A 49 -7.20 -11.64 -0.49
C VAL A 49 -7.46 -11.28 -1.95
N TRP A 50 -6.44 -11.30 -2.80
CA TRP A 50 -6.59 -11.00 -4.22
C TRP A 50 -7.42 -12.05 -4.97
N LYS A 51 -7.20 -13.34 -4.70
CA LYS A 51 -8.01 -14.43 -5.28
C LYS A 51 -9.49 -14.26 -4.93
N ILE A 52 -9.80 -13.97 -3.66
CA ILE A 52 -11.17 -13.71 -3.22
C ILE A 52 -11.76 -12.51 -3.96
N TYR A 53 -11.01 -11.43 -4.11
CA TYR A 53 -11.46 -10.26 -4.88
C TYR A 53 -11.78 -10.62 -6.33
N GLU A 54 -10.93 -11.37 -7.02
CA GLU A 54 -11.18 -11.80 -8.41
C GLU A 54 -12.38 -12.72 -8.53
N GLU A 55 -12.55 -13.67 -7.60
CA GLU A 55 -13.71 -14.57 -7.58
C GLU A 55 -15.02 -13.80 -7.37
N ARG A 56 -15.05 -12.85 -6.42
CA ARG A 56 -16.22 -11.99 -6.18
C ARG A 56 -16.54 -11.13 -7.40
N LYS A 57 -15.51 -10.57 -8.05
CA LYS A 57 -15.64 -9.81 -9.30
C LYS A 57 -16.23 -10.68 -10.42
N LYS A 58 -15.71 -11.89 -10.62
CA LYS A 58 -16.23 -12.84 -11.63
C LYS A 58 -17.70 -13.21 -11.38
N LYS A 59 -18.08 -13.38 -10.12
CA LYS A 59 -19.45 -13.71 -9.70
C LYS A 59 -20.40 -12.50 -9.68
N HIS A 60 -19.92 -11.28 -9.97
CA HIS A 60 -20.72 -10.05 -9.93
C HIS A 60 -21.49 -9.88 -8.60
N LEU A 61 -20.87 -10.27 -7.48
CA LEU A 61 -21.52 -10.14 -6.18
C LEU A 61 -21.75 -8.66 -5.86
N PRO A 62 -22.93 -8.31 -5.32
CA PRO A 62 -23.23 -6.92 -5.02
C PRO A 62 -22.26 -6.38 -3.97
N PRO A 63 -21.75 -5.14 -4.14
CA PRO A 63 -21.00 -4.47 -3.10
C PRO A 63 -21.92 -4.17 -1.90
N PRO A 64 -21.35 -3.95 -0.69
CA PRO A 64 -22.14 -3.39 0.40
C PRO A 64 -22.61 -1.96 0.03
N GLU A 65 -23.73 -1.53 0.62
CA GLU A 65 -24.29 -0.18 0.43
C GLU A 65 -23.28 0.93 0.79
N GLU A 66 -22.46 0.68 1.81
CA GLU A 66 -21.40 1.59 2.23
C GLU A 66 -20.16 0.82 2.71
N PRO A 67 -18.96 1.43 2.61
CA PRO A 67 -17.73 0.80 3.05
C PRO A 67 -17.68 0.63 4.58
N TYR A 68 -16.94 -0.36 5.04
CA TYR A 68 -16.69 -0.59 6.45
C TYR A 68 -15.53 0.27 6.98
N ALA A 69 -15.55 0.50 8.29
CA ALA A 69 -14.48 1.15 9.03
C ALA A 69 -14.23 0.51 10.39
N VAL A 70 -13.10 0.87 11.00
CA VAL A 70 -12.75 0.51 12.39
C VAL A 70 -12.46 1.79 13.17
N LEU A 71 -13.15 2.00 14.28
CA LEU A 71 -12.80 3.01 15.27
C LEU A 71 -11.79 2.44 16.27
N VAL A 72 -10.74 3.20 16.53
CA VAL A 72 -9.72 2.96 17.55
C VAL A 72 -9.87 4.00 18.64
N ASP A 73 -10.30 3.57 19.81
CA ASP A 73 -10.37 4.39 21.02
C ASP A 73 -9.07 4.23 21.81
N ILE A 74 -8.15 5.18 21.64
CA ILE A 74 -6.81 5.12 22.24
C ILE A 74 -6.91 5.13 23.78
N SER A 75 -7.93 5.80 24.34
CA SER A 75 -8.13 5.87 25.79
C SER A 75 -8.43 4.51 26.45
N LYS A 76 -8.87 3.52 25.65
CA LYS A 76 -9.19 2.16 26.13
C LYS A 76 -8.08 1.15 25.90
N CYS A 77 -7.07 1.49 25.10
CA CYS A 77 -6.04 0.53 24.73
C CYS A 77 -5.09 0.27 25.90
N ILE A 78 -5.00 -0.99 26.34
CA ILE A 78 -4.15 -1.42 27.46
C ILE A 78 -2.77 -1.96 27.02
N GLY A 79 -2.44 -1.90 25.73
CA GLY A 79 -1.13 -2.33 25.24
C GLY A 79 -0.87 -3.84 25.28
N CYS A 80 -1.89 -4.69 25.41
CA CYS A 80 -1.73 -6.15 25.54
C CYS A 80 -1.15 -6.87 24.30
N ARG A 81 -1.09 -6.19 23.15
CA ARG A 81 -0.57 -6.70 21.86
C ARG A 81 -1.26 -7.94 21.28
N ARG A 82 -2.39 -8.38 21.84
CA ARG A 82 -3.22 -9.46 21.27
C ARG A 82 -3.63 -9.20 19.82
N CYS A 83 -3.85 -7.93 19.47
CA CYS A 83 -4.15 -7.52 18.10
C CYS A 83 -3.00 -7.75 17.11
N GLU A 84 -1.74 -7.69 17.55
CA GLU A 84 -0.58 -8.04 16.71
C GLU A 84 -0.55 -9.56 16.49
N TRP A 85 -0.69 -10.33 17.57
CA TRP A 85 -0.70 -11.79 17.53
C TRP A 85 -1.81 -12.32 16.60
N ALA A 86 -3.06 -11.87 16.79
CA ALA A 86 -4.18 -12.33 15.95
C ALA A 86 -4.02 -11.92 14.48
N CYS A 87 -3.42 -10.76 14.23
CA CYS A 87 -3.11 -10.34 12.86
C CYS A 87 -2.09 -11.27 12.22
N ASN A 88 -1.05 -11.67 12.96
CA ASN A 88 -0.01 -12.55 12.44
C ASN A 88 -0.53 -13.97 12.23
N GLU A 89 -1.29 -14.49 13.20
CA GLU A 89 -1.93 -15.81 13.13
C GLU A 89 -2.83 -15.92 11.89
N TRP A 90 -3.72 -14.94 11.71
CA TRP A 90 -4.68 -14.97 10.60
C TRP A 90 -4.03 -14.83 9.22
N ASN A 91 -2.98 -14.01 9.12
CA ASN A 91 -2.31 -13.71 7.86
C ASN A 91 -1.14 -14.66 7.56
N GLN A 92 -0.86 -15.62 8.46
CA GLN A 92 0.31 -16.50 8.37
C GLN A 92 1.62 -15.71 8.27
N ASN A 93 1.71 -14.61 9.01
CA ASN A 93 2.97 -13.91 9.21
C ASN A 93 3.79 -14.64 10.29
N PRO A 94 5.10 -14.37 10.40
CA PRO A 94 5.90 -14.85 11.53
C PRO A 94 5.20 -14.55 12.86
N ASN A 95 4.85 -15.61 13.58
CA ASN A 95 4.14 -15.52 14.84
C ASN A 95 4.85 -16.31 15.94
N ARG A 96 4.56 -15.94 17.18
CA ARG A 96 5.09 -16.56 18.40
C ARG A 96 3.94 -16.77 19.38
N PRO A 97 4.08 -17.63 20.41
CA PRO A 97 3.03 -17.86 21.39
C PRO A 97 2.45 -16.55 21.97
N LEU A 98 1.13 -16.51 22.16
CA LEU A 98 0.42 -15.32 22.66
C LEU A 98 1.02 -14.78 23.97
N LYS A 99 1.42 -15.69 24.87
CA LYS A 99 2.05 -15.35 26.15
C LYS A 99 3.31 -14.49 25.97
N GLU A 100 4.06 -14.64 24.89
CA GLU A 100 5.25 -13.82 24.61
C GLU A 100 4.89 -12.39 24.17
N PHE A 101 3.75 -12.19 23.51
CA PHE A 101 3.24 -10.85 23.21
C PHE A 101 2.78 -10.16 24.49
N GLU A 102 2.05 -10.85 25.37
CA GLU A 102 1.58 -10.31 26.64
C GLU A 102 2.74 -10.00 27.59
N ALA A 103 3.69 -10.92 27.72
CA ALA A 103 4.84 -10.74 28.62
C ALA A 103 5.77 -9.60 28.18
N SER A 104 5.89 -9.35 26.87
CA SER A 104 6.76 -8.29 26.35
C SER A 104 6.39 -6.86 26.77
N VAL A 105 5.19 -6.66 27.32
CA VAL A 105 4.74 -5.38 27.89
C VAL A 105 5.57 -5.01 29.12
N HIS A 106 5.96 -6.00 29.93
CA HIS A 106 6.63 -5.81 31.23
C HIS A 106 8.09 -6.28 31.26
N GLN A 107 8.56 -6.98 30.20
CA GLN A 107 9.96 -7.41 30.07
C GLN A 107 10.92 -6.22 29.86
N LYS A 108 12.19 -6.42 30.22
CA LYS A 108 13.30 -5.50 29.91
C LYS A 108 14.35 -6.21 29.03
N PRO A 109 14.68 -5.68 27.84
CA PRO A 109 14.04 -4.54 27.17
C PRO A 109 12.58 -4.85 26.79
N SER A 110 11.71 -3.84 26.89
CA SER A 110 10.32 -3.95 26.44
C SER A 110 10.24 -3.70 24.94
N VAL A 111 9.27 -4.33 24.30
CA VAL A 111 8.91 -4.01 22.90
C VAL A 111 8.49 -2.56 22.69
N PHE A 112 8.11 -1.88 23.78
CA PHE A 112 7.68 -0.48 23.80
C PHE A 112 8.81 0.51 24.08
N ASP A 113 10.05 0.05 24.23
CA ASP A 113 11.21 0.93 24.42
C ASP A 113 11.60 1.67 23.12
N LYS A 114 11.02 1.27 21.98
CA LYS A 114 11.19 1.93 20.68
C LYS A 114 9.85 2.06 19.97
N ILE A 115 9.67 3.14 19.23
CA ILE A 115 8.54 3.30 18.32
C ILE A 115 8.76 2.42 17.09
N ARG A 116 7.83 1.51 16.84
CA ARG A 116 7.85 0.59 15.71
C ARG A 116 6.92 1.06 14.60
N ARG A 117 7.26 0.72 13.35
CA ARG A 117 6.35 0.77 12.21
C ARG A 117 5.97 -0.66 11.78
N PRO A 118 4.82 -0.86 11.12
CA PRO A 118 4.56 -2.11 10.41
C PRO A 118 5.69 -2.43 9.43
N HIS A 119 6.01 -3.71 9.30
CA HIS A 119 6.98 -4.21 8.33
C HIS A 119 6.48 -5.52 7.74
N ALA A 120 7.27 -6.16 6.89
CA ALA A 120 6.83 -7.36 6.18
C ALA A 120 6.25 -8.45 7.09
N GLY A 121 6.94 -8.77 8.19
CA GLY A 121 6.48 -9.80 9.12
C GLY A 121 5.38 -9.35 10.08
N ASN A 122 4.98 -8.08 10.10
CA ASN A 122 4.01 -7.54 11.06
C ASN A 122 3.17 -6.42 10.43
N PHE A 123 1.91 -6.72 10.10
CA PHE A 123 1.02 -5.75 9.42
C PHE A 123 0.43 -4.69 10.36
N THR A 124 0.55 -4.90 11.67
CA THR A 124 0.15 -3.94 12.69
C THR A 124 1.11 -4.03 13.87
N VAL A 125 1.31 -2.91 14.55
CA VAL A 125 2.13 -2.79 15.75
C VAL A 125 1.42 -1.92 16.78
N VAL A 126 1.67 -2.14 18.05
CA VAL A 126 1.29 -1.24 19.14
C VAL A 126 2.54 -0.53 19.65
N ASN A 127 2.44 0.77 19.86
CA ASN A 127 3.49 1.60 20.46
C ASN A 127 2.99 2.23 21.75
N ARG A 128 3.91 2.51 22.67
CA ARG A 128 3.63 3.22 23.92
C ARG A 128 4.10 4.66 23.79
N PHE A 129 3.23 5.58 24.16
CA PHE A 129 3.49 7.00 24.34
C PHE A 129 3.15 7.37 25.79
N TYR A 130 3.44 8.60 26.18
CA TYR A 130 3.13 9.11 27.50
C TYR A 130 2.36 10.41 27.38
N THR A 131 1.34 10.57 28.21
CA THR A 131 0.69 11.85 28.44
C THR A 131 1.59 12.78 29.25
N LYS A 132 1.22 14.05 29.36
CA LYS A 132 1.96 15.06 30.14
C LYS A 132 2.04 14.72 31.64
N ASP A 133 1.03 14.01 32.16
CA ASP A 133 0.97 13.48 33.53
C ASP A 133 1.74 12.15 33.71
N GLY A 134 2.38 11.61 32.66
CA GLY A 134 3.19 10.39 32.72
C GLY A 134 2.40 9.09 32.58
N THR A 135 1.10 9.16 32.32
CA THR A 135 0.25 7.98 32.08
C THR A 135 0.59 7.36 30.72
N PRO A 136 0.81 6.03 30.63
CA PRO A 136 1.11 5.38 29.36
C PRO A 136 -0.14 5.31 28.47
N LEU A 137 0.02 5.71 27.21
CA LEU A 137 -0.98 5.51 26.15
C LEU A 137 -0.48 4.52 25.11
N TYR A 138 -1.34 3.58 24.74
CA TYR A 138 -0.99 2.54 23.77
C TYR A 138 -1.71 2.77 22.45
N VAL A 139 -0.93 2.94 21.39
CA VAL A 139 -1.45 3.32 20.06
C VAL A 139 -1.18 2.21 19.07
N LYS A 140 -2.26 1.66 18.51
CA LYS A 140 -2.19 0.68 17.42
C LYS A 140 -1.98 1.39 16.08
N ARG A 141 -0.97 0.95 15.32
CA ARG A 141 -0.60 1.43 13.98
C ARG A 141 -0.77 0.32 12.96
N GLN A 142 -1.40 0.63 11.83
CA GLN A 142 -1.63 -0.24 10.67
C GLN A 142 -2.03 0.62 9.47
N CYS A 143 -2.30 -0.01 8.32
CA CYS A 143 -2.82 0.71 7.15
C CYS A 143 -4.14 1.41 7.47
N MET A 144 -4.28 2.67 7.07
CA MET A 144 -5.51 3.44 7.25
C MET A 144 -6.61 3.07 6.25
N HIS A 145 -6.26 2.31 5.19
CA HIS A 145 -7.15 1.94 4.09
C HIS A 145 -7.95 3.16 3.57
N CYS A 146 -7.21 4.21 3.19
CA CYS A 146 -7.76 5.52 2.77
C CYS A 146 -8.89 5.37 1.75
N VAL A 147 -9.86 6.29 1.78
CA VAL A 147 -10.94 6.38 0.79
C VAL A 147 -10.34 6.72 -0.58
N HIS A 148 -9.40 7.66 -0.61
CA HIS A 148 -8.60 8.03 -1.78
C HIS A 148 -7.12 7.63 -1.58
N PRO A 149 -6.75 6.36 -1.77
CA PRO A 149 -5.43 5.85 -1.43
C PRO A 149 -4.32 6.37 -2.33
N GLY A 150 -3.40 7.16 -1.75
CA GLY A 150 -2.18 7.61 -2.42
C GLY A 150 -1.29 6.46 -2.93
N CYS A 151 -1.23 5.33 -2.19
CA CYS A 151 -0.48 4.16 -2.63
C CYS A 151 -1.06 3.49 -3.89
N TYR A 152 -2.37 3.61 -4.13
CA TYR A 152 -3.00 3.13 -5.36
C TYR A 152 -2.74 4.09 -6.51
N SER A 153 -2.96 5.39 -6.30
CA SER A 153 -2.71 6.43 -7.31
C SER A 153 -1.26 6.46 -7.80
N ALA A 154 -0.29 6.25 -6.90
CA ALA A 154 1.13 6.21 -7.26
C ALA A 154 1.57 4.91 -7.97
N CYS A 155 0.70 3.90 -8.11
CA CYS A 155 1.06 2.61 -8.66
C CYS A 155 0.86 2.56 -10.18
N LEU A 156 1.96 2.72 -10.92
CA LEU A 156 2.00 2.70 -12.39
C LEU A 156 1.57 1.38 -13.07
N VAL A 157 1.47 0.28 -12.32
CA VAL A 157 1.07 -1.05 -12.82
C VAL A 157 -0.24 -1.54 -12.23
N GLU A 158 -0.96 -0.66 -11.52
CA GLU A 158 -2.25 -0.98 -10.92
C GLU A 158 -2.25 -2.22 -10.00
N ALA A 159 -1.15 -2.42 -9.28
CA ALA A 159 -1.00 -3.50 -8.30
C ALA A 159 -1.89 -3.32 -7.06
N TYR A 160 -2.56 -2.19 -6.90
CA TYR A 160 -3.49 -1.94 -5.81
C TYR A 160 -4.92 -1.80 -6.31
N ARG A 161 -5.89 -2.12 -5.47
CA ARG A 161 -7.31 -1.80 -5.68
C ARG A 161 -7.95 -1.34 -4.39
N LYS A 162 -8.82 -0.34 -4.48
CA LYS A 162 -9.77 -0.02 -3.41
C LYS A 162 -11.02 -0.87 -3.63
N THR A 163 -11.36 -1.75 -2.68
CA THR A 163 -12.60 -2.52 -2.77
C THR A 163 -13.80 -1.70 -2.26
N PRO A 164 -15.02 -1.98 -2.73
CA PRO A 164 -16.24 -1.32 -2.25
C PRO A 164 -16.47 -1.48 -0.74
N GLU A 165 -16.03 -2.60 -0.17
CA GLU A 165 -16.08 -2.89 1.26
C GLU A 165 -15.18 -1.96 2.10
N GLY A 166 -14.26 -1.21 1.48
CA GLY A 166 -13.33 -0.30 2.15
C GLY A 166 -11.85 -0.72 2.09
N PRO A 167 -11.46 -2.01 2.18
CA PRO A 167 -10.05 -2.38 2.14
C PRO A 167 -9.35 -2.00 0.83
N VAL A 168 -8.21 -1.30 0.94
CA VAL A 168 -7.20 -1.25 -0.13
C VAL A 168 -6.40 -2.56 -0.15
N ILE A 169 -6.46 -3.31 -1.24
CA ILE A 169 -5.80 -4.61 -1.42
C ILE A 169 -4.65 -4.52 -2.43
N TYR A 170 -3.75 -5.52 -2.44
CA TYR A 170 -2.53 -5.54 -3.25
C TYR A 170 -2.37 -6.86 -4.00
N ASN A 171 -1.96 -6.79 -5.27
CA ASN A 171 -1.63 -7.90 -6.13
C ASN A 171 -0.12 -7.99 -6.33
N LYS A 172 0.50 -9.04 -5.80
CA LYS A 172 1.94 -9.28 -5.99
C LYS A 172 2.32 -9.62 -7.43
N SER A 173 1.42 -10.21 -8.22
CA SER A 173 1.76 -10.77 -9.54
C SER A 173 2.07 -9.72 -10.62
N VAL A 174 1.54 -8.51 -10.48
CA VAL A 174 1.76 -7.40 -11.42
C VAL A 174 2.74 -6.35 -10.89
N CYS A 175 3.15 -6.48 -9.62
CA CYS A 175 4.01 -5.50 -8.98
C CYS A 175 5.45 -5.62 -9.50
N VAL A 176 6.01 -4.47 -9.90
CA VAL A 176 7.41 -4.37 -10.37
C VAL A 176 8.39 -3.97 -9.26
N GLY A 177 7.92 -3.82 -8.01
CA GLY A 177 8.80 -3.51 -6.88
C GLY A 177 9.42 -2.10 -6.89
N CYS A 178 8.83 -1.12 -7.58
CA CYS A 178 9.36 0.26 -7.65
C CYS A 178 9.29 1.05 -6.34
N ARG A 179 8.51 0.59 -5.35
CA ARG A 179 8.36 1.17 -4.00
C ARG A 179 7.80 2.60 -3.93
N TYR A 180 7.29 3.17 -5.02
CA TYR A 180 6.62 4.49 -4.99
C TYR A 180 5.43 4.53 -4.01
N CYS A 181 4.74 3.41 -3.85
CA CYS A 181 3.68 3.28 -2.86
C CYS A 181 4.14 3.49 -1.40
N MET A 182 5.42 3.23 -1.07
CA MET A 182 5.98 3.49 0.26
C MET A 182 6.13 5.00 0.49
N VAL A 183 6.60 5.73 -0.53
CA VAL A 183 6.78 7.19 -0.48
C VAL A 183 5.44 7.91 -0.52
N ALA A 184 4.50 7.44 -1.33
CA ALA A 184 3.19 8.06 -1.49
C ALA A 184 2.25 7.87 -0.29
N CYS A 185 2.59 6.98 0.66
CA CYS A 185 1.75 6.75 1.83
C CYS A 185 2.04 7.81 2.90
N PRO A 186 1.09 8.70 3.22
CA PRO A 186 1.31 9.75 4.24
C PRO A 186 1.48 9.17 5.66
N PHE A 187 1.12 7.90 5.86
CA PHE A 187 1.19 7.20 7.15
C PHE A 187 2.41 6.28 7.29
N ASP A 188 3.30 6.22 6.28
CA ASP A 188 4.48 5.33 6.25
C ASP A 188 4.17 3.86 6.60
N ILE A 189 3.20 3.27 5.88
CA ILE A 189 2.71 1.91 6.16
C ILE A 189 3.26 0.83 5.22
N PRO A 190 3.22 0.97 3.88
CA PRO A 190 3.67 -0.10 3.01
C PRO A 190 5.11 -0.52 3.33
N ALA A 191 5.33 -1.82 3.40
CA ALA A 191 6.63 -2.39 3.69
C ALA A 191 7.06 -3.33 2.57
N TYR A 192 8.30 -3.20 2.12
CA TYR A 192 8.87 -4.07 1.11
C TYR A 192 9.58 -5.27 1.75
N GLU A 193 9.41 -6.45 1.18
CA GLU A 193 10.16 -7.65 1.53
C GLU A 193 11.55 -7.62 0.90
N TYR A 194 12.55 -7.22 1.68
CA TYR A 194 13.92 -7.03 1.19
C TYR A 194 14.71 -8.33 1.02
N TYR A 195 14.36 -9.41 1.72
CA TYR A 195 15.17 -10.61 1.79
C TYR A 195 14.48 -11.85 1.20
N ASP A 196 13.37 -11.67 0.48
CA ASP A 196 12.91 -12.67 -0.49
C ASP A 196 13.53 -12.32 -1.86
N PRO A 197 14.56 -13.06 -2.31
CA PRO A 197 15.24 -12.76 -3.56
C PRO A 197 14.45 -13.21 -4.80
N ILE A 198 13.39 -14.00 -4.64
CA ILE A 198 12.65 -14.64 -5.75
C ILE A 198 11.31 -13.94 -5.97
N THR A 199 10.56 -13.69 -4.90
CA THR A 199 9.19 -13.14 -4.99
C THR A 199 8.92 -11.99 -4.02
N PRO A 200 9.76 -10.92 -4.01
CA PRO A 200 9.55 -9.82 -3.10
C PRO A 200 8.20 -9.15 -3.36
N GLN A 201 7.50 -8.83 -2.28
CA GLN A 201 6.20 -8.17 -2.34
C GLN A 201 6.13 -6.98 -1.39
N ILE A 202 5.21 -6.06 -1.69
CA ILE A 202 4.77 -5.08 -0.72
C ILE A 202 3.75 -5.72 0.20
N THR A 203 3.89 -5.45 1.49
CA THR A 203 3.08 -5.99 2.57
C THR A 203 2.55 -4.84 3.41
N LYS A 204 1.32 -5.04 3.91
CA LYS A 204 0.60 -4.12 4.79
C LYS A 204 -0.67 -4.83 5.26
N CYS A 205 -1.38 -4.20 6.20
CA CYS A 205 -2.71 -4.65 6.57
C CYS A 205 -3.61 -4.79 5.33
N THR A 206 -4.37 -5.89 5.29
CA THR A 206 -5.39 -6.23 4.29
C THR A 206 -6.80 -5.92 4.79
N MET A 207 -6.90 -5.30 5.98
CA MET A 207 -8.12 -5.10 6.76
C MET A 207 -8.93 -6.39 6.98
N CYS A 208 -8.30 -7.57 6.86
CA CYS A 208 -8.99 -8.86 6.85
C CYS A 208 -10.15 -8.90 5.85
N TYR A 209 -9.91 -8.40 4.62
CA TYR A 209 -10.91 -8.42 3.54
C TYR A 209 -11.57 -9.79 3.38
N ASP A 210 -10.78 -10.86 3.49
CA ASP A 210 -11.22 -12.24 3.47
C ASP A 210 -12.26 -12.58 4.54
N ARG A 211 -12.18 -11.98 5.74
CA ARG A 211 -13.17 -12.13 6.80
C ARG A 211 -14.39 -11.25 6.59
N ILE A 212 -14.17 -10.00 6.18
CA ILE A 212 -15.25 -9.01 5.99
C ILE A 212 -16.26 -9.50 4.97
N VAL A 213 -15.79 -10.07 3.85
CA VAL A 213 -16.69 -10.58 2.80
C VAL A 213 -17.47 -11.84 3.21
N GLU A 214 -17.07 -12.50 4.30
CA GLU A 214 -17.80 -13.61 4.93
C GLU A 214 -18.72 -13.13 6.07
N GLY A 215 -18.88 -11.82 6.25
CA GLY A 215 -19.68 -11.24 7.33
C GLY A 215 -19.01 -11.30 8.71
N LYS A 216 -17.69 -11.58 8.77
CA LYS A 216 -16.92 -11.63 10.01
C LYS A 216 -16.15 -10.33 10.23
N VAL A 217 -15.91 -9.99 11.49
CA VAL A 217 -15.07 -8.84 11.86
C VAL A 217 -13.57 -9.14 11.67
N PRO A 218 -12.69 -8.13 11.50
CA PRO A 218 -11.24 -8.36 11.43
C PRO A 218 -10.68 -9.04 12.67
N ALA A 219 -9.68 -9.92 12.51
CA ALA A 219 -9.12 -10.72 13.61
C ALA A 219 -8.58 -9.87 14.78
N CYS A 220 -7.97 -8.73 14.47
CA CYS A 220 -7.47 -7.81 15.50
C CYS A 220 -8.60 -7.14 16.30
N VAL A 221 -9.78 -6.95 15.70
CA VAL A 221 -10.97 -6.40 16.37
C VAL A 221 -11.60 -7.46 17.26
N GLU A 222 -11.76 -8.69 16.75
CA GLU A 222 -12.34 -9.83 17.47
C GLU A 222 -11.61 -10.13 18.79
N ILE A 223 -10.27 -10.08 18.79
CA ILE A 223 -9.48 -10.41 19.98
C ILE A 223 -9.36 -9.25 20.99
N CYS A 224 -9.89 -8.07 20.67
CA CYS A 224 -9.70 -6.87 21.50
C CYS A 224 -10.56 -6.93 22.76
N THR A 225 -10.01 -7.40 23.88
CA THR A 225 -10.72 -7.51 25.15
C THR A 225 -11.01 -6.17 25.83
N ALA A 226 -10.26 -5.12 25.49
CA ALA A 226 -10.44 -3.79 26.09
C ALA A 226 -11.57 -2.97 25.43
N GLY A 227 -12.20 -3.49 24.37
CA GLY A 227 -13.20 -2.73 23.61
C GLY A 227 -12.65 -1.46 22.96
N ALA A 228 -11.33 -1.42 22.71
CA ALA A 228 -10.65 -0.29 22.07
C ALA A 228 -10.90 -0.25 20.56
N LEU A 229 -11.33 -1.36 19.95
CA LEU A 229 -11.60 -1.47 18.53
C LEU A 229 -13.09 -1.71 18.30
N THR A 230 -13.72 -0.93 17.43
CA THR A 230 -15.13 -1.10 17.03
C THR A 230 -15.21 -1.16 15.52
N PHE A 231 -15.78 -2.23 14.96
CA PHE A 231 -15.95 -2.43 13.51
C PHE A 231 -17.42 -2.24 13.13
N GLY A 232 -17.66 -1.63 11.98
CA GLY A 232 -19.01 -1.38 11.49
C GLY A 232 -19.01 -0.62 10.18
N LYS A 233 -20.18 -0.16 9.74
CA LYS A 233 -20.28 0.67 8.55
C LYS A 233 -19.63 2.04 8.80
N ARG A 234 -18.98 2.64 7.80
CA ARG A 234 -18.15 3.85 8.02
C ARG A 234 -18.95 5.01 8.61
N SER A 235 -20.17 5.27 8.12
CA SER A 235 -21.02 6.34 8.63
C SER A 235 -21.37 6.15 10.10
N GLU A 236 -21.77 4.93 10.49
CA GLU A 236 -22.07 4.55 11.87
C GLU A 236 -20.86 4.72 12.78
N ILE A 237 -19.67 4.33 12.32
CA ILE A 237 -18.44 4.43 13.11
C ILE A 237 -18.04 5.88 13.35
N ILE A 238 -18.21 6.77 12.36
CA ILE A 238 -18.00 8.22 12.54
C ILE A 238 -18.98 8.77 13.58
N LYS A 239 -20.27 8.39 13.47
CA LYS A 239 -21.30 8.79 14.43
C LYS A 239 -20.94 8.35 15.85
N ILE A 240 -20.56 7.08 16.04
CA ILE A 240 -20.12 6.54 17.33
C ILE A 240 -18.90 7.30 17.87
N ALA A 241 -17.95 7.68 17.01
CA ALA A 241 -16.78 8.44 17.41
C ALA A 241 -17.16 9.82 17.98
N TRP A 242 -18.00 10.57 17.26
CA TRP A 242 -18.48 11.87 17.72
C TRP A 242 -19.39 11.79 18.95
N GLU A 243 -20.26 10.77 19.02
CA GLU A 243 -21.07 10.51 20.22
C GLU A 243 -20.17 10.27 21.45
N ARG A 244 -19.09 9.48 21.32
CA ARG A 244 -18.14 9.27 22.43
C ARG A 244 -17.45 10.57 22.85
N ILE A 245 -17.03 11.40 21.90
CA ILE A 245 -16.41 12.69 22.17
C ILE A 245 -17.40 13.60 22.91
N HIS A 246 -18.62 13.78 22.40
CA HIS A 246 -19.62 14.67 22.97
C HIS A 246 -20.14 14.20 24.33
N ASN A 247 -20.33 12.89 24.52
CA ASN A 247 -20.82 12.33 25.78
C ASN A 247 -19.75 12.30 26.89
N ASN A 248 -18.49 12.61 26.58
CA ASN A 248 -17.39 12.62 27.56
C ASN A 248 -16.60 13.95 27.43
N PRO A 249 -17.21 15.10 27.80
CA PRO A 249 -16.57 16.40 27.66
C PRO A 249 -15.26 16.45 28.45
N GLY A 250 -14.21 16.99 27.82
CA GLY A 250 -12.87 17.09 28.40
C GLY A 250 -12.03 15.81 28.39
N LYS A 251 -12.60 14.65 28.04
CA LYS A 251 -11.85 13.38 27.96
C LYS A 251 -11.10 13.21 26.63
N TYR A 252 -11.67 13.72 25.55
CA TYR A 252 -11.15 13.54 24.19
C TYR A 252 -10.82 14.89 23.55
N VAL A 253 -9.83 14.88 22.66
CA VAL A 253 -9.66 15.96 21.69
C VAL A 253 -10.88 15.95 20.75
N PRO A 254 -11.52 17.09 20.46
CA PRO A 254 -12.71 17.18 19.62
C PRO A 254 -12.36 17.01 18.12
N HIS A 255 -11.80 15.85 17.79
CA HIS A 255 -11.28 15.54 16.47
C HIS A 255 -11.28 14.01 16.25
N VAL A 256 -11.93 13.56 15.18
CA VAL A 256 -11.90 12.16 14.74
C VAL A 256 -10.87 12.02 13.63
N TYR A 257 -9.68 11.56 13.99
CA TYR A 257 -8.58 11.43 13.04
C TYR A 257 -8.87 10.30 12.04
N GLY A 258 -8.66 10.57 10.77
CA GLY A 258 -8.99 9.72 9.63
C GLY A 258 -10.37 9.99 9.04
N GLU A 259 -11.19 10.89 9.63
CA GLU A 259 -12.49 11.24 9.07
C GLU A 259 -12.34 12.01 7.76
N LYS A 260 -11.44 12.99 7.76
CA LYS A 260 -11.23 13.94 6.65
C LYS A 260 -9.81 13.91 6.10
N GLU A 261 -8.82 13.51 6.90
CA GLU A 261 -7.42 13.46 6.52
C GLU A 261 -7.26 12.69 5.20
N VAL A 262 -6.60 13.34 4.24
CA VAL A 262 -6.33 12.81 2.90
C VAL A 262 -7.57 12.28 2.16
N GLY A 263 -8.69 12.97 2.28
CA GLY A 263 -9.97 12.58 1.71
C GLY A 263 -10.73 11.53 2.53
N GLY A 264 -10.28 11.26 3.76
CA GLY A 264 -10.86 10.29 4.67
C GLY A 264 -10.30 8.89 4.54
N THR A 265 -10.53 8.09 5.59
CA THR A 265 -9.98 6.75 5.75
C THR A 265 -10.99 5.76 6.33
N SER A 266 -10.62 4.47 6.35
CA SER A 266 -11.42 3.39 6.96
C SER A 266 -10.94 3.01 8.36
N TRP A 267 -9.85 3.60 8.87
CA TRP A 267 -9.45 3.48 10.27
C TRP A 267 -9.54 4.85 10.93
N LEU A 268 -10.44 4.97 11.89
CA LEU A 268 -10.76 6.21 12.58
C LEU A 268 -10.21 6.14 13.99
N TYR A 269 -9.76 7.28 14.52
CA TYR A 269 -9.17 7.32 15.85
C TYR A 269 -9.80 8.43 16.68
N ILE A 270 -9.98 8.15 17.97
CA ILE A 270 -10.24 9.15 19.00
C ILE A 270 -9.16 9.05 20.07
N SER A 271 -8.72 10.20 20.58
CA SER A 271 -7.56 10.29 21.47
C SER A 271 -7.84 11.26 22.62
N PRO A 272 -7.35 10.97 23.84
CA PRO A 272 -7.37 11.93 24.95
C PRO A 272 -6.31 13.05 24.82
N VAL A 273 -5.34 12.90 23.92
CA VAL A 273 -4.25 13.87 23.68
C VAL A 273 -4.15 14.22 22.19
N PRO A 274 -3.53 15.36 21.83
CA PRO A 274 -3.29 15.72 20.42
C PRO A 274 -2.58 14.60 19.66
N PHE A 275 -3.00 14.37 18.42
CA PHE A 275 -2.55 13.24 17.60
C PHE A 275 -1.05 13.31 17.27
N GLU A 276 -0.49 14.51 17.19
CA GLU A 276 0.93 14.76 16.96
C GLU A 276 1.80 14.28 18.13
N GLU A 277 1.31 14.41 19.37
CA GLU A 277 2.03 13.93 20.58
C GLU A 277 2.15 12.39 20.60
N ILE A 278 1.29 11.69 19.85
CA ILE A 278 1.25 10.23 19.75
C ILE A 278 1.65 9.71 18.36
N GLY A 279 2.42 10.51 17.61
CA GLY A 279 3.10 10.09 16.38
C GLY A 279 2.22 9.99 15.15
N PHE A 280 1.04 10.59 15.13
CA PHE A 280 0.28 10.79 13.90
C PHE A 280 0.75 12.06 13.18
N PRO A 281 0.92 12.00 11.85
CA PRO A 281 1.25 13.19 11.07
C PRO A 281 0.05 14.13 11.02
N LYS A 282 0.32 15.44 11.05
CA LYS A 282 -0.67 16.45 10.70
C LYS A 282 -0.86 16.46 9.19
N LEU A 283 -2.08 16.18 8.72
CA LEU A 283 -2.41 16.03 7.31
C LEU A 283 -3.54 16.98 6.91
N GLU A 284 -3.57 17.38 5.65
CA GLU A 284 -4.66 18.16 5.07
C GLU A 284 -5.87 17.26 4.75
N GLU A 285 -7.04 17.88 4.56
CA GLU A 285 -8.27 17.16 4.17
C GLU A 285 -8.25 16.74 2.69
N THR A 286 -7.44 17.40 1.86
CA THR A 286 -7.36 17.16 0.41
C THR A 286 -6.85 15.75 0.10
N PRO A 287 -7.56 14.97 -0.73
CA PRO A 287 -7.06 13.68 -1.23
C PRO A 287 -5.70 13.79 -1.93
N ILE A 288 -4.78 12.87 -1.60
CA ILE A 288 -3.46 12.81 -2.26
C ILE A 288 -3.54 12.73 -3.81
N PRO A 289 -4.46 11.93 -4.41
CA PRO A 289 -4.56 11.88 -5.87
C PRO A 289 -4.91 13.22 -6.52
N GLU A 290 -5.67 14.08 -5.83
CA GLU A 290 -6.20 15.33 -6.38
C GLU A 290 -5.09 16.31 -6.80
N TYR A 291 -3.96 16.34 -6.08
CA TYR A 291 -2.83 17.20 -6.42
C TYR A 291 -2.24 16.89 -7.80
N SER A 292 -2.37 15.64 -8.28
CA SER A 292 -1.85 15.20 -9.57
C SER A 292 -2.91 15.13 -10.66
N GLU A 293 -4.15 14.77 -10.31
CA GLU A 293 -5.24 14.55 -11.26
C GLU A 293 -5.54 15.78 -12.10
N ARG A 294 -5.58 16.98 -11.49
CA ARG A 294 -5.86 18.23 -12.23
C ARG A 294 -4.81 18.51 -13.30
N PHE A 295 -3.54 18.31 -12.97
CA PHE A 295 -2.44 18.50 -13.92
C PHE A 295 -2.49 17.46 -15.04
N LEU A 296 -2.68 16.18 -14.68
CA LEU A 296 -2.77 15.08 -15.67
C LEU A 296 -3.95 15.26 -16.62
N PHE A 297 -5.10 15.73 -16.12
CA PHE A 297 -6.25 16.07 -16.95
C PHE A 297 -5.93 17.19 -17.93
N MET A 298 -5.27 18.26 -17.47
CA MET A 298 -4.84 19.36 -18.34
C MET A 298 -3.88 18.93 -19.44
N VAL A 299 -2.90 18.07 -19.11
CA VAL A 299 -1.98 17.50 -20.11
C VAL A 299 -2.76 16.69 -21.14
N LYS A 300 -3.72 15.86 -20.71
CA LYS A 300 -4.56 15.07 -21.61
C LYS A 300 -5.42 15.95 -22.51
N LEU A 301 -5.98 17.03 -21.96
CA LEU A 301 -6.76 17.99 -22.72
C LEU A 301 -5.89 18.68 -23.78
N PHE A 302 -4.68 19.10 -23.42
CA PHE A 302 -3.75 19.68 -24.38
C PHE A 302 -3.36 18.67 -25.46
N GLU A 303 -3.03 17.42 -25.10
CA GLU A 303 -2.68 16.37 -26.06
C GLU A 303 -3.81 16.10 -27.07
N VAL A 304 -5.05 15.98 -26.59
CA VAL A 304 -6.21 15.61 -27.42
C VAL A 304 -6.77 16.81 -28.19
N VAL A 305 -6.91 17.97 -27.54
CA VAL A 305 -7.62 19.14 -28.08
C VAL A 305 -6.66 20.21 -28.58
N GLY A 306 -5.51 20.40 -27.95
CA GLY A 306 -4.55 21.45 -28.31
C GLY A 306 -3.56 21.02 -29.39
N ALA A 307 -2.89 19.89 -29.20
CA ALA A 307 -1.77 19.47 -30.02
C ALA A 307 -2.19 19.12 -31.46
N TRP A 308 -3.31 18.41 -31.64
CA TRP A 308 -3.76 18.03 -32.97
C TRP A 308 -4.12 19.22 -33.87
N PRO A 309 -4.95 20.20 -33.45
CA PRO A 309 -5.19 21.41 -34.25
C PRO A 309 -3.92 22.22 -34.53
N LEU A 310 -2.99 22.28 -33.58
CA LEU A 310 -1.70 22.96 -33.80
C LEU A 310 -0.89 22.24 -34.89
N VAL A 311 -0.79 20.91 -34.81
CA VAL A 311 -0.06 20.09 -35.79
C VAL A 311 -0.72 20.17 -37.17
N PHE A 312 -2.04 19.98 -37.25
CA PHE A 312 -2.78 20.05 -38.52
C PHE A 312 -2.81 21.46 -39.10
N GLY A 313 -2.94 22.49 -38.25
CA GLY A 313 -2.87 23.89 -38.65
C GLY A 313 -1.50 24.25 -39.23
N ALA A 314 -0.42 23.83 -38.58
CA ALA A 314 0.94 23.99 -39.09
C ALA A 314 1.15 23.23 -40.41
N TYR A 315 0.70 21.98 -40.49
CA TYR A 315 0.76 21.19 -41.72
C TYR A 315 -0.01 21.86 -42.87
N TYR A 316 -1.22 22.35 -42.60
CA TYR A 316 -2.04 23.06 -43.57
C TYR A 316 -1.35 24.34 -44.07
N GLN A 317 -0.77 25.16 -43.18
CA GLN A 317 -0.02 26.35 -43.55
C GLN A 317 1.22 26.03 -44.40
N ILE A 318 1.98 24.99 -44.04
CA ILE A 318 3.14 24.53 -44.82
C ILE A 318 2.71 24.05 -46.21
N SER A 319 1.65 23.24 -46.29
CA SER A 319 1.09 22.73 -47.55
C SER A 319 0.61 23.87 -48.46
N LYS A 320 -0.13 24.84 -47.90
CA LYS A 320 -0.59 26.03 -48.63
C LYS A 320 0.59 26.87 -49.14
N SER A 321 1.62 27.04 -48.32
CA SER A 321 2.84 27.78 -48.70
C SER A 321 3.64 27.06 -49.80
N ARG A 322 3.69 25.72 -49.77
CA ARG A 322 4.32 24.91 -50.83
C ARG A 322 3.57 25.04 -52.16
N LYS A 323 2.23 24.90 -52.15
CA LYS A 323 1.40 25.11 -53.35
C LYS A 323 1.59 26.49 -53.96
N LYS A 324 1.63 27.55 -53.13
CA LYS A 324 1.87 28.93 -53.59
C LYS A 324 3.26 29.11 -54.20
N LYS A 325 4.31 28.49 -53.66
CA LYS A 325 5.65 28.52 -54.26
C LYS A 325 5.71 27.76 -55.60
N GLN A 326 4.98 26.65 -55.71
CA GLN A 326 4.93 25.85 -56.92
C GLN A 326 4.22 26.59 -58.07
N SER A 327 3.08 27.24 -57.79
CA SER A 327 2.39 28.07 -58.79
C SER A 327 3.23 29.25 -59.28
N ILE A 328 3.97 29.91 -58.37
CA ILE A 328 4.88 31.01 -58.75
C ILE A 328 6.05 30.52 -59.61
N ASN A 329 6.54 29.29 -59.40
CA ASN A 329 7.61 28.71 -60.21
C ASN A 329 7.11 28.23 -61.58
N GLU A 330 5.87 27.73 -61.68
CA GLU A 330 5.22 27.37 -62.95
C GLU A 330 4.96 28.61 -63.82
N GLU A 331 4.45 29.71 -63.24
CA GLU A 331 4.28 30.99 -63.95
C GLU A 331 5.61 31.59 -64.45
N LYS A 332 6.71 31.39 -63.72
CA LYS A 332 8.06 31.81 -64.15
C LYS A 332 8.68 30.90 -65.20
N GLY A 333 8.31 29.61 -65.23
CA GLY A 333 8.77 28.64 -66.23
C GLY A 333 8.16 28.87 -67.61
N GLU A 334 6.89 29.27 -67.68
CA GLU A 334 6.21 29.59 -68.95
C GLU A 334 6.68 30.93 -69.56
N GLY A 335 7.22 31.85 -68.75
CA GLY A 335 7.77 33.13 -69.20
C GLY A 335 9.11 33.05 -69.97
N HIS A 336 9.80 31.90 -69.96
CA HIS A 336 11.08 31.71 -70.65
C HIS A 336 11.00 30.90 -71.96
N GLY A 337 9.79 30.53 -72.41
CA GLY A 337 9.56 29.77 -73.64
C GLY A 337 9.09 30.57 -74.86
N LYS A 338 9.11 31.91 -74.83
CA LYS A 338 8.78 32.78 -75.97
C LYS A 338 9.89 33.80 -76.23
N LYS A 339 10.91 33.40 -76.97
CA LYS A 339 11.69 34.29 -77.84
C LYS A 339 12.10 33.53 -79.08
#